data_AF-A0A3A5UT90-F1
#
_entry.id   AF-A0A3A5UT90-F1
#
_cell.length_a   1.000
_cell.length_b   1.000
_cell.length_c   1.000
_cell.angle_alpha   90.00
_cell.angle_beta   90.00
_cell.angle_gamma   90.00
#
_symmetry.space_group_name_H-M   'P 1'
#
loop_
_entity.id
_entity.type
_entity.pdbx_description
1 polymer ?
#
loop_
_entity_poly.entity_id
_entity_poly.type
_entity_poly.pdbx_seq_one_letter_code
_entity_poly.pdbx_strand_id
1 'polypeptide(L)'
;MKSTAFALFALLSLLGAGSSGGLVQAEVIEPSIPLDEPVQSSQMGRSLLVEEVTTTWCPSCAEIDPFLMGVADAHGSRIAMVAYHPSDGEDAFQPEASQHRIDRLGLIHGSSLSTPTFFVEGENPRTGLDAWSDVQRDILDAELKRQGSSTLQFEVIKTENQTTAKIISLETNYEQLETTQLTFLVMQHSKLVPKEAINLGGGTRDRVVVATAECNLNTTAVMNQFGVISASVNQSCTTDFSITFENLDEFSVVLIHEHTVEAISNGMAGLGTIGTVELAFRTIDTQDSNSNSLALLALAAGAGVIAILPRKGSKYSQE
;
A
#
# COMPACT_ATOMS: atom_id res chain seq x y z
N MET A 1 -16.15 -54.60 -5.27
CA MET A 1 -16.07 -54.32 -3.82
C MET A 1 -14.76 -53.62 -3.48
N LYS A 2 -14.67 -52.31 -3.75
CA LYS A 2 -13.59 -51.40 -3.32
C LYS A 2 -14.09 -49.97 -3.52
N SER A 3 -14.64 -49.29 -2.51
CA SER A 3 -14.82 -47.81 -2.52
C SER A 3 -15.39 -47.24 -1.21
N THR A 4 -14.93 -47.69 -0.04
CA THR A 4 -15.42 -47.13 1.24
C THR A 4 -14.30 -46.74 2.22
N ALA A 5 -13.03 -46.83 1.81
CA ALA A 5 -11.89 -46.49 2.68
C ALA A 5 -11.31 -45.09 2.46
N PHE A 6 -11.76 -44.33 1.46
CA PHE A 6 -11.21 -42.99 1.16
C PHE A 6 -12.00 -41.83 1.76
N ALA A 7 -13.23 -42.07 2.23
CA ALA A 7 -14.09 -41.02 2.78
C ALA A 7 -13.84 -40.73 4.28
N LEU A 8 -13.09 -41.58 4.99
CA LEU A 8 -12.87 -41.43 6.43
C LEU A 8 -11.61 -40.62 6.79
N PHE A 9 -10.72 -40.35 5.82
CA PHE A 9 -9.53 -39.52 6.03
C PHE A 9 -9.76 -38.02 5.78
N ALA A 10 -10.88 -37.65 5.15
CA ALA A 10 -11.24 -36.25 4.87
C ALA A 10 -12.09 -35.60 5.98
N LEU A 11 -12.61 -36.38 6.94
CA LEU A 11 -13.44 -35.87 8.04
C LEU A 11 -12.68 -35.72 9.36
N LEU A 12 -11.41 -36.16 9.44
CA LEU A 12 -10.59 -36.12 10.65
C LEU A 12 -9.45 -35.10 10.60
N SER A 13 -9.51 -34.15 9.66
CA SER A 13 -8.63 -32.98 9.58
C SER A 13 -9.29 -31.67 10.05
N LEU A 14 -10.54 -31.75 10.53
CA LEU A 14 -11.32 -30.60 11.00
C LEU A 14 -11.34 -30.41 12.53
N LEU A 15 -10.54 -31.17 13.29
CA LEU A 15 -10.53 -31.12 14.76
C LEU A 15 -9.12 -31.02 15.38
N GLY A 16 -8.14 -30.49 14.64
CA GLY A 16 -6.73 -30.46 15.06
C GLY A 16 -5.94 -29.18 14.75
N ALA A 17 -6.60 -28.03 14.60
CA ALA A 17 -5.91 -26.74 14.41
C ALA A 17 -6.27 -25.76 15.54
N GLY A 18 -6.06 -26.18 16.77
CA GLY A 18 -6.03 -25.30 17.94
C GLY A 18 -4.59 -25.05 18.34
N SER A 19 -3.90 -24.12 17.66
CA SER A 19 -2.80 -23.29 18.18
C SER A 19 -2.03 -22.64 17.04
N SER A 20 -1.90 -21.30 17.12
CA SER A 20 -0.91 -20.45 16.44
C SER A 20 -0.85 -20.51 14.91
N GLY A 21 -1.90 -19.99 14.29
CA GLY A 21 -1.84 -19.44 12.93
C GLY A 21 -2.58 -18.12 12.95
N GLY A 22 -1.98 -17.08 13.53
CA GLY A 22 -2.53 -15.74 13.41
C GLY A 22 -2.59 -15.40 11.92
N LEU A 23 -3.80 -15.24 11.38
CA LEU A 23 -3.98 -14.54 10.12
C LEU A 23 -3.32 -13.18 10.33
N VAL A 24 -2.26 -12.90 9.56
CA VAL A 24 -1.57 -11.60 9.60
C VAL A 24 -2.54 -10.59 8.99
N GLN A 25 -3.45 -10.07 9.81
CA GLN A 25 -4.26 -8.92 9.45
C GLN A 25 -3.36 -7.69 9.47
N ALA A 26 -3.66 -6.70 8.62
CA ALA A 26 -3.06 -5.37 8.76
C ALA A 26 -3.32 -4.88 10.19
N GLU A 27 -2.34 -4.18 10.76
CA GLU A 27 -2.54 -3.54 12.06
C GLU A 27 -3.42 -2.31 11.86
N VAL A 28 -4.73 -2.56 11.92
CA VAL A 28 -5.77 -1.54 11.89
C VAL A 28 -6.23 -1.29 13.31
N ILE A 29 -6.12 -0.04 13.72
CA ILE A 29 -6.54 0.46 15.01
C ILE A 29 -7.84 1.25 14.78
N GLU A 30 -8.91 0.79 15.40
CA GLU A 30 -10.21 1.46 15.34
C GLU A 30 -10.11 2.87 15.96
N PRO A 31 -10.66 3.92 15.31
CA PRO A 31 -10.58 5.30 15.80
C PRO A 31 -11.21 5.53 17.18
N SER A 32 -12.04 4.59 17.64
CA SER A 32 -12.59 4.57 18.99
C SER A 32 -11.55 4.28 20.09
N ILE A 33 -10.38 3.75 19.72
CA ILE A 33 -9.25 3.51 20.61
C ILE A 33 -8.36 4.75 20.60
N PRO A 34 -8.14 5.42 21.75
CA PRO A 34 -7.22 6.55 21.82
C PRO A 34 -5.79 6.15 21.44
N LEU A 35 -5.08 7.05 20.74
CA LEU A 35 -3.64 6.93 20.44
C LEU A 35 -2.79 7.83 21.36
N ASP A 36 -3.20 8.02 22.62
CA ASP A 36 -2.51 8.86 23.59
C ASP A 36 -1.24 8.20 24.17
N GLU A 37 -1.10 6.89 24.00
CA GLU A 37 0.12 6.13 24.24
C GLU A 37 0.73 5.64 22.91
N PRO A 38 2.07 5.44 22.83
CA PRO A 38 2.70 4.95 21.61
C PRO A 38 2.17 3.57 21.21
N VAL A 39 1.63 3.47 20.00
CA VAL A 39 1.26 2.19 19.38
C VAL A 39 2.29 1.84 18.32
N GLN A 40 2.83 0.63 18.42
CA GLN A 40 3.84 0.14 17.50
C GLN A 40 3.19 -0.49 16.29
N SER A 41 3.76 -0.28 15.11
CA SER A 41 3.47 -1.12 13.96
C SER A 41 3.99 -2.54 14.20
N SER A 42 3.45 -3.46 13.40
CA SER A 42 3.95 -4.81 13.30
C SER A 42 5.41 -4.77 12.82
N GLN A 43 6.26 -5.60 13.42
CA GLN A 43 7.66 -5.71 12.99
C GLN A 43 7.73 -6.58 11.73
N MET A 44 7.68 -5.94 10.56
CA MET A 44 7.66 -6.62 9.26
C MET A 44 8.19 -5.71 8.15
N GLY A 45 8.28 -6.23 6.92
CA GLY A 45 8.66 -5.39 5.78
C GLY A 45 8.34 -5.99 4.42
N ARG A 46 7.52 -7.03 4.38
CA ARG A 46 7.17 -7.75 3.15
C ARG A 46 5.95 -7.18 2.43
N SER A 47 5.31 -6.15 2.99
CA SER A 47 4.15 -5.51 2.37
C SER A 47 4.56 -4.94 1.02
N LEU A 48 3.74 -5.16 0.00
CA LEU A 48 3.98 -4.56 -1.31
C LEU A 48 3.43 -3.14 -1.36
N LEU A 49 4.18 -2.19 -1.92
CA LEU A 49 3.64 -0.86 -2.18
C LEU A 49 2.83 -0.87 -3.48
N VAL A 50 1.56 -0.46 -3.41
CA VAL A 50 0.69 -0.24 -4.57
C VAL A 50 0.34 1.23 -4.64
N GLU A 51 0.84 1.91 -5.67
CA GLU A 51 0.70 3.35 -5.84
C GLU A 51 -0.33 3.65 -6.93
N GLU A 52 -1.38 4.38 -6.59
CA GLU A 52 -2.41 4.84 -7.52
C GLU A 52 -2.20 6.33 -7.83
N VAL A 53 -2.13 6.71 -9.10
CA VAL A 53 -2.26 8.10 -9.54
C VAL A 53 -3.69 8.32 -10.01
N THR A 54 -4.40 9.25 -9.37
CA THR A 54 -5.86 9.41 -9.51
C THR A 54 -6.26 10.87 -9.43
N THR A 55 -7.48 11.19 -9.85
CA THR A 55 -8.03 12.55 -9.76
C THR A 55 -9.53 12.58 -9.43
N THR A 56 -10.02 13.69 -8.88
CA THR A 56 -11.43 13.91 -8.56
C THR A 56 -12.29 14.17 -9.80
N TRP A 57 -11.70 14.69 -10.86
CA TRP A 57 -12.35 15.02 -12.13
C TRP A 57 -12.34 13.87 -13.16
N CYS A 58 -11.70 12.74 -12.84
CA CYS A 58 -11.57 11.58 -13.74
C CYS A 58 -12.75 10.61 -13.58
N PRO A 59 -13.53 10.33 -14.65
CA PRO A 59 -14.71 9.46 -14.57
C PRO A 59 -14.38 8.02 -14.18
N SER A 60 -13.34 7.43 -14.76
CA SER A 60 -12.90 6.06 -14.46
C SER A 60 -12.34 5.94 -13.05
N CYS A 61 -11.67 6.98 -12.55
CA CYS A 61 -11.19 7.05 -11.17
C CYS A 61 -12.35 6.98 -10.19
N ALA A 62 -13.40 7.77 -10.45
CA ALA A 62 -14.63 7.76 -9.66
C ALA A 62 -15.36 6.40 -9.66
N GLU A 63 -15.21 5.60 -10.71
CA GLU A 63 -15.84 4.28 -10.81
C GLU A 63 -15.12 3.22 -9.98
N ILE A 64 -13.79 3.24 -9.93
CA ILE A 64 -12.99 2.22 -9.20
C ILE A 64 -12.77 2.56 -7.72
N ASP A 65 -12.65 3.84 -7.37
CA ASP A 65 -12.27 4.31 -6.02
C ASP A 65 -13.08 3.65 -4.88
N PRO A 66 -14.43 3.51 -4.95
CA PRO A 66 -15.21 2.91 -3.87
C PRO A 66 -14.85 1.45 -3.55
N PHE A 67 -14.20 0.74 -4.46
CA PHE A 67 -13.85 -0.67 -4.29
C PHE A 67 -12.44 -0.87 -3.71
N LEU A 68 -11.57 0.12 -3.85
CA LEU A 68 -10.14 -0.02 -3.54
C LEU A 68 -9.86 -0.14 -2.04
N MET A 69 -10.73 0.39 -1.18
CA MET A 69 -10.60 0.17 0.27
C MET A 69 -10.85 -1.30 0.63
N GLY A 70 -11.91 -1.90 0.09
CA GLY A 70 -12.17 -3.34 0.27
C GLY A 70 -11.06 -4.23 -0.29
N VAL A 71 -10.33 -3.76 -1.31
CA VAL A 71 -9.14 -4.45 -1.83
C VAL A 71 -7.98 -4.38 -0.83
N ALA A 72 -7.69 -3.20 -0.28
CA ALA A 72 -6.67 -3.02 0.75
C ALA A 72 -6.98 -3.91 1.97
N ASP A 73 -8.23 -3.91 2.44
CA ASP A 73 -8.69 -4.74 3.56
C ASP A 73 -8.57 -6.25 3.25
N ALA A 74 -8.90 -6.68 2.03
CA ALA A 74 -8.81 -8.08 1.62
C ALA A 74 -7.35 -8.58 1.51
N HIS A 75 -6.41 -7.70 1.15
CA HIS A 75 -4.99 -8.03 1.14
C HIS A 75 -4.34 -7.91 2.52
N GLY A 76 -4.94 -7.13 3.43
CA GLY A 76 -4.44 -6.94 4.79
C GLY A 76 -3.02 -6.41 4.79
N SER A 77 -2.16 -6.94 5.66
CA SER A 77 -0.77 -6.48 5.78
C SER A 77 0.11 -6.81 4.56
N ARG A 78 -0.42 -7.47 3.52
CA ARG A 78 0.37 -7.89 2.35
C ARG A 78 0.61 -6.77 1.37
N ILE A 79 -0.23 -5.74 1.36
CA ILE A 79 -0.02 -4.54 0.54
C ILE A 79 -0.21 -3.30 1.40
N ALA A 80 0.49 -2.22 1.05
CA ALA A 80 0.17 -0.86 1.44
C ALA A 80 -0.28 -0.14 0.16
N MET A 81 -1.56 0.22 0.09
CA MET A 81 -2.13 0.86 -1.10
C MET A 81 -2.31 2.34 -0.85
N VAL A 82 -1.75 3.18 -1.71
CA VAL A 82 -1.72 4.65 -1.54
C VAL A 82 -2.28 5.35 -2.77
N ALA A 83 -2.91 6.51 -2.60
CA ALA A 83 -3.44 7.33 -3.69
C ALA A 83 -2.76 8.69 -3.74
N TYR A 84 -2.25 9.03 -4.93
CA TYR A 84 -1.61 10.29 -5.26
C TYR A 84 -2.53 11.14 -6.12
N HIS A 85 -2.86 12.32 -5.60
CA HIS A 85 -3.57 13.35 -6.34
C HIS A 85 -2.59 14.41 -6.85
N PRO A 86 -2.54 14.70 -8.17
CA PRO A 86 -1.59 15.64 -8.75
C PRO A 86 -1.88 17.09 -8.37
N SER A 87 -0.86 17.92 -8.37
CA SER A 87 -0.98 19.38 -8.23
C SER A 87 -1.11 20.05 -9.61
N ASP A 88 -2.19 19.74 -10.32
CA ASP A 88 -2.43 20.16 -11.71
C ASP A 88 -3.27 21.45 -11.85
N GLY A 89 -3.75 22.01 -10.73
CA GLY A 89 -4.63 23.18 -10.71
C GLY A 89 -6.12 22.85 -10.92
N GLU A 90 -6.48 21.60 -11.23
CA GLU A 90 -7.86 21.14 -11.44
C GLU A 90 -8.32 20.15 -10.36
N ASP A 91 -7.44 19.26 -9.91
CA ASP A 91 -7.76 18.27 -8.90
C ASP A 91 -8.15 18.96 -7.57
N ALA A 92 -9.17 18.43 -6.91
CA ALA A 92 -9.63 18.99 -5.64
C ALA A 92 -8.59 18.83 -4.53
N PHE A 93 -7.73 17.81 -4.64
CA PHE A 93 -6.64 17.55 -3.73
C PHE A 93 -5.33 17.84 -4.43
N GLN A 94 -4.53 18.74 -3.88
CA GLN A 94 -3.21 19.05 -4.44
C GLN A 94 -2.13 19.02 -3.35
N PRO A 95 -1.95 17.89 -2.62
CA PRO A 95 -0.88 17.81 -1.64
C PRO A 95 0.47 17.76 -2.34
N GLU A 96 1.42 18.61 -1.92
CA GLU A 96 2.80 18.60 -2.43
C GLU A 96 3.46 17.21 -2.27
N ALA A 97 3.11 16.50 -1.19
CA ALA A 97 3.56 15.13 -0.95
C ALA A 97 3.14 14.15 -2.07
N SER A 98 1.90 14.27 -2.57
CA SER A 98 1.42 13.44 -3.68
C SER A 98 2.15 13.79 -4.97
N GLN A 99 2.33 15.08 -5.28
CA GLN A 99 3.06 15.49 -6.48
C GLN A 99 4.51 15.02 -6.44
N HIS A 100 5.20 15.13 -5.30
CA HIS A 100 6.56 14.62 -5.12
C HIS A 100 6.68 13.13 -5.43
N ARG A 101 5.70 12.32 -5.02
CA ARG A 101 5.66 10.89 -5.34
C ARG A 101 5.34 10.61 -6.81
N ILE A 102 4.46 11.39 -7.42
CA ILE A 102 4.20 11.33 -8.87
C ILE A 102 5.47 11.66 -9.67
N ASP A 103 6.21 12.69 -9.27
CA ASP A 103 7.47 13.08 -9.92
C ASP A 103 8.53 11.98 -9.81
N ARG A 104 8.59 11.30 -8.65
CA ARG A 104 9.45 10.12 -8.45
C ARG A 104 9.10 8.97 -9.40
N LEU A 105 7.81 8.65 -9.57
CA LEU A 105 7.38 7.65 -10.56
C LEU A 105 7.77 8.09 -11.99
N GLY A 106 7.70 9.39 -12.26
CA GLY A 106 8.06 10.00 -13.54
C GLY A 106 9.53 9.89 -13.92
N LEU A 107 10.44 9.57 -12.98
CA LEU A 107 11.86 9.32 -13.26
C LEU A 107 12.07 8.16 -14.24
N ILE A 108 11.19 7.14 -14.17
CA ILE A 108 11.23 5.97 -15.05
C ILE A 108 10.12 6.01 -16.09
N HIS A 109 8.92 6.42 -15.69
CA HIS A 109 7.71 6.30 -16.51
C HIS A 109 7.36 7.57 -17.29
N GLY A 110 8.15 8.64 -17.13
CA GLY A 110 7.92 9.94 -17.74
C GLY A 110 6.94 10.81 -16.93
N SER A 111 6.99 12.12 -17.17
CA SER A 111 6.27 13.12 -16.35
C SER A 111 4.76 13.22 -16.64
N SER A 112 4.25 12.50 -17.63
CA SER A 112 2.83 12.55 -18.04
C SER A 112 2.16 11.22 -17.76
N LEU A 113 1.73 11.02 -16.51
CA LEU A 113 0.98 9.84 -16.10
C LEU A 113 -0.52 10.07 -16.29
N SER A 114 -1.19 9.14 -16.95
CA SER A 114 -2.66 9.14 -17.11
C SER A 114 -3.35 8.72 -15.81
N THR A 115 -4.66 8.99 -15.67
CA THR A 115 -5.46 8.55 -14.50
C THR A 115 -6.67 7.70 -14.90
N PRO A 116 -7.08 6.69 -14.09
CA PRO A 116 -6.30 6.13 -12.99
C PRO A 116 -5.13 5.31 -13.55
N THR A 117 -3.98 5.34 -12.87
CA THR A 117 -2.86 4.44 -13.16
C THR A 117 -2.33 3.84 -11.88
N PHE A 118 -2.07 2.53 -11.90
CA PHE A 118 -1.53 1.79 -10.77
C PHE A 118 -0.10 1.33 -11.06
N PHE A 119 0.72 1.35 -10.02
CA PHE A 119 2.09 0.82 -10.00
C PHE A 119 2.18 -0.16 -8.84
N VAL A 120 2.64 -1.39 -9.11
CA VAL A 120 2.96 -2.37 -8.08
C VAL A 120 4.47 -2.37 -7.95
N GLU A 121 5.00 -1.97 -6.79
CA GLU A 121 6.45 -1.84 -6.56
C GLU A 121 7.15 -0.94 -7.61
N GLY A 122 6.46 0.11 -8.08
CA GLY A 122 7.01 1.03 -9.07
C GLY A 122 7.28 0.43 -10.46
N GLU A 123 6.83 -0.80 -10.72
CA GLU A 123 6.96 -1.50 -12.00
C GLU A 123 6.06 -0.88 -13.09
N ASN A 124 5.89 -1.56 -14.23
CA ASN A 124 5.15 -1.02 -15.38
C ASN A 124 3.74 -0.52 -15.02
N PRO A 125 3.33 0.65 -15.53
CA PRO A 125 2.03 1.24 -15.24
C PRO A 125 0.87 0.38 -15.77
N ARG A 126 -0.18 0.28 -14.96
CA ARG A 126 -1.48 -0.29 -15.32
C ARG A 126 -2.52 0.82 -15.33
N THR A 127 -2.84 1.33 -16.53
CA THR A 127 -3.72 2.49 -16.71
C THR A 127 -5.13 2.05 -17.10
N GLY A 128 -6.14 2.68 -16.48
CA GLY A 128 -7.55 2.45 -16.78
C GLY A 128 -8.19 1.32 -15.97
N LEU A 129 -9.51 1.21 -16.10
CA LEU A 129 -10.34 0.25 -15.35
C LEU A 129 -10.10 -1.21 -15.76
N ASP A 130 -9.89 -1.43 -17.05
CA ASP A 130 -9.66 -2.74 -17.65
C ASP A 130 -8.32 -3.35 -17.24
N ALA A 131 -7.37 -2.52 -16.79
CA ALA A 131 -6.08 -2.97 -16.30
C ALA A 131 -6.12 -3.55 -14.87
N TRP A 132 -7.26 -3.48 -14.16
CA TRP A 132 -7.36 -3.94 -12.77
C TRP A 132 -6.99 -5.42 -12.57
N SER A 133 -7.37 -6.30 -13.50
CA SER A 133 -6.97 -7.71 -13.42
C SER A 133 -5.46 -7.91 -13.56
N ASP A 134 -4.79 -7.03 -14.30
CA ASP A 134 -3.33 -7.06 -14.42
C ASP A 134 -2.66 -6.54 -13.14
N VAL A 135 -3.23 -5.53 -12.46
CA VAL A 135 -2.76 -5.08 -11.14
C VAL A 135 -2.78 -6.23 -10.13
N GLN A 136 -3.88 -6.98 -10.07
CA GLN A 136 -3.97 -8.13 -9.16
C GLN A 136 -2.95 -9.23 -9.50
N ARG A 137 -2.69 -9.47 -10.81
CA ARG A 137 -1.64 -10.40 -11.23
C ARG A 137 -0.26 -9.90 -10.83
N ASP A 138 0.03 -8.62 -11.01
CA ASP A 138 1.32 -8.04 -10.66
C ASP A 138 1.58 -8.08 -9.15
N ILE A 139 0.55 -7.87 -8.32
CA ILE A 139 0.63 -8.08 -6.86
C ILE A 139 1.05 -9.52 -6.57
N LEU A 140 0.34 -10.53 -7.11
CA LEU A 140 0.68 -11.94 -6.89
C LEU A 140 2.08 -12.29 -7.38
N ASP A 141 2.47 -11.80 -8.55
CA ASP A 141 3.80 -12.03 -9.12
C ASP A 141 4.90 -11.39 -8.25
N ALA A 142 4.67 -10.19 -7.73
CA ALA A 142 5.58 -9.50 -6.81
C ALA A 142 5.69 -10.23 -5.46
N GLU A 143 4.58 -10.73 -4.91
CA GLU A 143 4.59 -11.55 -3.69
C GLU A 143 5.43 -12.82 -3.86
N LEU A 144 5.31 -13.49 -5.01
CA LEU A 144 6.10 -14.69 -5.32
C LEU A 144 7.59 -14.38 -5.53
N LYS A 145 7.90 -13.22 -6.13
CA LYS A 145 9.28 -12.78 -6.38
C LYS A 145 9.98 -12.25 -5.14
N ARG A 146 9.25 -11.80 -4.11
CA ARG A 146 9.84 -11.21 -2.90
C ARG A 146 10.52 -12.28 -2.03
N GLN A 147 11.78 -12.56 -2.35
CA GLN A 147 12.60 -13.56 -1.64
C GLN A 147 13.22 -13.02 -0.34
N GLY A 148 13.23 -11.70 -0.14
CA GLY A 148 13.72 -11.04 1.08
C GLY A 148 13.27 -9.58 1.14
N SER A 149 13.19 -9.04 2.35
CA SER A 149 12.83 -7.65 2.60
C SER A 149 13.55 -7.15 3.85
N SER A 150 13.83 -5.84 3.92
CA SER A 150 14.20 -5.24 5.20
C SER A 150 13.01 -5.30 6.16
N THR A 151 13.24 -5.65 7.42
CA THR A 151 12.22 -5.60 8.46
C THR A 151 12.22 -4.22 9.11
N LEU A 152 11.04 -3.63 9.24
CA LEU A 152 10.80 -2.29 9.71
C LEU A 152 9.86 -2.33 10.92
N GLN A 153 10.04 -1.39 11.83
CA GLN A 153 9.07 -1.12 12.89
C GLN A 153 9.09 0.36 13.23
N PHE A 154 7.93 0.94 13.47
CA PHE A 154 7.79 2.30 13.97
C PHE A 154 6.67 2.37 15.01
N GLU A 155 6.55 3.49 15.69
CA GLU A 155 5.44 3.79 16.60
C GLU A 155 4.74 5.08 16.19
N VAL A 156 3.47 5.18 16.56
CA VAL A 156 2.63 6.36 16.38
C VAL A 156 2.06 6.76 17.73
N ILE A 157 2.11 8.05 18.02
CA ILE A 157 1.44 8.67 19.17
C ILE A 157 0.70 9.93 18.71
N LYS A 158 -0.53 10.09 19.18
CA LYS A 158 -1.40 11.24 18.93
C LYS A 158 -1.56 12.04 20.21
N THR A 159 -1.12 13.30 20.17
CA THR A 159 -1.32 14.27 21.25
C THR A 159 -2.53 15.15 20.93
N GLU A 160 -2.87 16.10 21.81
CA GLU A 160 -3.99 17.02 21.59
C GLU A 160 -3.91 17.79 20.26
N ASN A 161 -2.70 18.15 19.81
CA ASN A 161 -2.51 19.03 18.66
C ASN A 161 -1.88 18.36 17.43
N GLN A 162 -1.17 17.26 17.60
CA GLN A 162 -0.35 16.66 16.55
C GLN A 162 -0.16 15.16 16.75
N THR A 163 0.07 14.47 15.63
CA THR A 163 0.45 13.06 15.60
C THR A 163 1.93 12.97 15.24
N THR A 164 2.66 12.10 15.94
CA THR A 164 4.07 11.81 15.68
C THR A 164 4.23 10.34 15.33
N ALA A 165 4.94 10.07 14.24
CA ALA A 165 5.42 8.73 13.89
C ALA A 165 6.94 8.68 14.01
N LYS A 166 7.49 7.62 14.59
CA LYS A 166 8.93 7.48 14.82
C LYS A 166 9.38 6.04 14.59
N ILE A 167 10.48 5.87 13.87
CA ILE A 167 11.09 4.55 13.68
C ILE A 167 11.56 3.97 15.03
N ILE A 168 11.34 2.66 15.20
CA ILE A 168 11.87 1.85 16.29
C ILE A 168 13.09 1.07 15.79
N SER A 169 12.97 0.42 14.63
CA SER A 169 14.04 -0.42 14.09
C SER A 169 13.99 -0.57 12.57
N LEU A 170 15.18 -0.78 12.00
CA LEU A 170 15.42 -1.29 10.64
C LEU A 170 16.40 -2.46 10.74
N GLU A 171 15.99 -3.63 10.27
CA GLU A 171 16.86 -4.79 10.08
C GLU A 171 16.94 -5.11 8.58
N THR A 172 18.13 -5.09 8.00
CA THR A 172 18.30 -5.31 6.57
C THR A 172 19.61 -6.02 6.27
N ASN A 173 19.57 -6.94 5.31
CA ASN A 173 20.75 -7.55 4.69
C ASN A 173 21.12 -6.87 3.36
N TYR A 174 20.44 -5.78 3.01
CA TYR A 174 20.74 -5.01 1.81
C TYR A 174 22.10 -4.31 1.96
N GLU A 175 23.04 -4.61 1.07
CA GLU A 175 24.44 -4.18 1.22
C GLU A 175 24.67 -2.73 0.79
N GLN A 176 23.86 -2.18 -0.12
CA GLN A 176 24.06 -0.86 -0.76
C GLN A 176 23.26 0.25 -0.07
N LEU A 177 23.34 0.34 1.26
CA LEU A 177 22.59 1.31 2.07
C LEU A 177 22.89 2.77 1.68
N GLU A 178 24.05 3.04 1.08
CA GLU A 178 24.43 4.37 0.62
C GLU A 178 23.54 4.91 -0.51
N THR A 179 22.79 4.02 -1.17
CA THR A 179 21.85 4.34 -2.26
C THR A 179 20.39 4.29 -1.82
N THR A 180 20.11 4.16 -0.52
CA THR A 180 18.76 3.99 0.00
C THR A 180 18.37 5.06 1.03
N GLN A 181 17.07 5.15 1.27
CA GLN A 181 16.44 6.06 2.21
C GLN A 181 15.30 5.37 2.96
N LEU A 182 14.92 5.96 4.09
CA LEU A 182 13.65 5.69 4.74
C LEU A 182 12.66 6.81 4.41
N THR A 183 11.47 6.44 3.97
CA THR A 183 10.39 7.36 3.61
C THR A 183 9.18 7.07 4.50
N PHE A 184 8.70 8.09 5.20
CA PHE A 184 7.37 8.05 5.79
C PHE A 184 6.37 8.64 4.81
N LEU A 185 5.25 7.96 4.59
CA LEU A 185 4.04 8.52 3.95
C LEU A 185 2.91 8.59 4.97
N VAL A 186 2.14 9.67 4.93
CA VAL A 186 0.89 9.80 5.69
C VAL A 186 -0.27 9.87 4.71
N MET A 187 -1.19 8.93 4.86
CA MET A 187 -2.44 8.88 4.11
C MET A 187 -3.59 9.38 4.97
N GLN A 188 -4.47 10.17 4.40
CA GLN A 188 -5.76 10.53 5.00
C GLN A 188 -6.86 9.66 4.39
N HIS A 189 -7.65 9.02 5.26
CA HIS A 189 -8.85 8.28 4.88
C HIS A 189 -10.09 9.18 5.00
N SER A 190 -11.15 8.84 4.27
CA SER A 190 -12.40 9.62 4.24
C SER A 190 -12.20 11.14 4.04
N LYS A 191 -11.20 11.54 3.25
CA LYS A 191 -10.89 12.96 3.00
C LYS A 191 -12.02 13.60 2.22
N LEU A 192 -12.66 14.62 2.80
CA LEU A 192 -13.79 15.32 2.18
C LEU A 192 -13.38 16.06 0.91
N VAL A 193 -14.14 15.87 -0.17
CA VAL A 193 -14.00 16.67 -1.39
C VAL A 193 -14.74 18.01 -1.19
N PRO A 194 -14.10 19.17 -1.43
CA PRO A 194 -14.76 20.47 -1.38
C PRO A 194 -15.98 20.53 -2.30
N LYS A 195 -17.07 21.18 -1.86
CA LYS A 195 -18.38 21.16 -2.57
C LYS A 195 -18.32 21.83 -3.94
N GLU A 196 -17.44 22.81 -4.07
CA GLU A 196 -17.21 23.63 -5.26
C GLU A 196 -16.19 23.02 -6.23
N ALA A 197 -15.52 21.93 -5.83
CA ALA A 197 -14.53 21.28 -6.68
C ALA A 197 -15.19 20.39 -7.75
N ILE A 198 -14.47 20.14 -8.83
CA ILE A 198 -14.90 19.17 -9.84
C ILE A 198 -14.77 17.77 -9.24
N ASN A 199 -15.91 17.11 -9.04
CA ASN A 199 -16.00 15.80 -8.43
C ASN A 199 -16.97 14.91 -9.19
N LEU A 200 -16.45 13.84 -9.81
CA LEU A 200 -17.26 12.85 -10.52
C LEU A 200 -17.57 11.60 -9.66
N GLY A 201 -17.04 11.51 -8.45
CA GLY A 201 -17.19 10.37 -7.54
C GLY A 201 -17.93 10.71 -6.25
N GLY A 202 -17.66 9.92 -5.21
CA GLY A 202 -18.24 10.13 -3.86
C GLY A 202 -17.82 11.45 -3.21
N GLY A 203 -18.44 11.78 -2.08
CA GLY A 203 -18.14 13.00 -1.31
C GLY A 203 -16.79 12.97 -0.58
N THR A 204 -16.12 11.82 -0.55
CA THR A 204 -14.81 11.60 0.06
C THR A 204 -13.88 10.88 -0.91
N ARG A 205 -12.57 10.92 -0.64
CA ARG A 205 -11.58 9.99 -1.18
C ARG A 205 -10.82 9.33 -0.06
N ASP A 206 -10.28 8.17 -0.37
CA ASP A 206 -9.59 7.35 0.59
C ASP A 206 -8.11 7.17 0.19
N ARG A 207 -7.25 6.87 1.17
CA ARG A 207 -5.80 6.61 1.00
C ARG A 207 -5.04 7.79 0.38
N VAL A 208 -5.55 9.01 0.52
CA VAL A 208 -4.96 10.22 -0.09
C VAL A 208 -3.67 10.57 0.63
N VAL A 209 -2.53 10.52 -0.06
CA VAL A 209 -1.23 10.88 0.55
C VAL A 209 -1.13 12.38 0.73
N VAL A 210 -1.09 12.81 1.98
CA VAL A 210 -1.09 14.23 2.38
C VAL A 210 0.27 14.71 2.90
N ALA A 211 1.11 13.80 3.38
CA ALA A 211 2.44 14.15 3.87
C ALA A 211 3.47 13.07 3.52
N THR A 212 4.72 13.51 3.35
CA THR A 212 5.88 12.63 3.19
C THR A 212 7.12 13.25 3.81
N ALA A 213 8.02 12.43 4.34
CA ALA A 213 9.38 12.85 4.61
C ALA A 213 10.39 11.73 4.36
N GLU A 214 11.60 12.11 3.95
CA GLU A 214 12.63 11.19 3.47
C GLU A 214 13.94 11.40 4.21
N CYS A 215 14.50 10.32 4.75
CA CYS A 215 15.75 10.29 5.48
C CYS A 215 16.78 9.44 4.72
N ASN A 216 17.84 10.07 4.23
CA ASN A 216 18.88 9.40 3.46
C ASN A 216 19.78 8.57 4.40
N LEU A 217 19.88 7.24 4.17
CA LEU A 217 20.61 6.35 5.07
C LEU A 217 22.12 6.57 5.06
N ASN A 218 22.68 7.14 3.98
CA ASN A 218 24.09 7.47 3.89
C ASN A 218 24.44 8.71 4.72
N THR A 219 23.70 9.80 4.51
CA THR A 219 24.03 11.11 5.08
C THR A 219 23.36 11.35 6.43
N THR A 220 22.38 10.51 6.81
CA THR A 220 21.55 10.71 8.01
C THR A 220 20.77 12.04 7.99
N ALA A 221 20.61 12.63 6.80
CA ALA A 221 19.90 13.89 6.62
C ALA A 221 18.46 13.67 6.16
N VAL A 222 17.55 14.50 6.68
CA VAL A 222 16.20 14.66 6.13
C VAL A 222 16.33 15.50 4.86
N MET A 223 15.95 14.93 3.72
CA MET A 223 16.15 15.54 2.40
C MET A 223 14.89 16.25 1.91
N ASN A 224 13.75 15.57 1.99
CA ASN A 224 12.45 16.05 1.54
C ASN A 224 11.46 15.97 2.69
N GLN A 225 10.64 17.01 2.87
CA GLN A 225 9.55 17.04 3.84
C GLN A 225 8.40 17.88 3.28
N PHE A 226 7.24 17.26 3.08
CA PHE A 226 6.05 17.90 2.53
C PHE A 226 4.84 17.51 3.36
N GLY A 227 3.97 18.47 3.67
CA GLY A 227 2.74 18.23 4.46
C GLY A 227 2.95 17.81 5.92
N VAL A 228 4.19 17.71 6.39
CA VAL A 228 4.53 17.48 7.81
C VAL A 228 4.74 18.82 8.52
N ILE A 229 4.45 18.87 9.82
CA ILE A 229 4.82 19.99 10.70
C ILE A 229 6.34 20.03 10.88
N SER A 230 6.95 18.85 11.07
CA SER A 230 8.40 18.71 11.17
C SER A 230 8.84 17.26 10.93
N ALA A 231 10.02 17.10 10.33
CA ALA A 231 10.75 15.84 10.29
C ALA A 231 12.11 16.00 10.98
N SER A 232 12.53 15.02 11.78
CA SER A 232 13.76 15.12 12.56
C SER A 232 14.49 13.80 12.73
N VAL A 233 15.81 13.90 12.88
CA VAL A 233 16.76 12.82 13.13
C VAL A 233 17.79 13.37 14.10
N ASN A 234 18.16 12.62 15.13
CA ASN A 234 19.17 13.07 16.09
C ASN A 234 20.46 12.24 15.96
N GLN A 235 20.35 10.91 15.87
CA GLN A 235 21.49 10.01 15.74
C GLN A 235 21.57 9.33 14.39
N SER A 236 20.47 8.73 13.92
CA SER A 236 20.46 7.89 12.72
C SER A 236 19.04 7.76 12.19
N CYS A 237 18.90 7.77 10.86
CA CYS A 237 17.64 7.47 10.20
C CYS A 237 17.01 6.15 10.68
N THR A 238 17.84 5.18 11.08
CA THR A 238 17.40 3.82 11.45
C THR A 238 16.93 3.67 12.89
N THR A 239 17.19 4.66 13.75
CA THR A 239 16.92 4.58 15.19
C THR A 239 16.02 5.69 15.73
N ASP A 240 16.01 6.85 15.07
CA ASP A 240 15.25 8.00 15.57
C ASP A 240 14.67 8.95 14.52
N PHE A 241 14.64 8.53 13.25
CA PHE A 241 13.86 9.26 12.25
C PHE A 241 12.39 9.36 12.68
N SER A 242 11.89 10.58 12.71
CA SER A 242 10.52 10.89 13.12
C SER A 242 9.91 11.97 12.26
N ILE A 243 8.59 11.88 12.10
CA ILE A 243 7.75 12.90 11.49
C ILE A 243 6.65 13.30 12.45
N THR A 244 6.24 14.56 12.38
CA THR A 244 5.08 15.09 13.10
C THR A 244 4.18 15.78 12.10
N PHE A 245 2.88 15.52 12.16
CA PHE A 245 1.87 16.04 11.24
C PHE A 245 0.59 16.42 12.00
N GLU A 246 -0.30 17.15 11.34
CA GLU A 246 -1.56 17.58 11.93
C GLU A 246 -2.42 16.37 12.33
N ASN A 247 -3.22 16.53 13.38
CA ASN A 247 -4.16 15.50 13.78
C ASN A 247 -5.20 15.25 12.67
N LEU A 248 -5.25 13.99 12.21
CA LEU A 248 -6.27 13.49 11.29
C LEU A 248 -7.26 12.59 12.04
N ASP A 249 -8.52 12.59 11.59
CA ASP A 249 -9.57 11.74 12.17
C ASP A 249 -9.31 10.26 11.84
N GLU A 250 -9.04 9.97 10.57
CA GLU A 250 -8.65 8.65 10.08
C GLU A 250 -7.43 8.79 9.16
N PHE A 251 -6.39 8.01 9.43
CA PHE A 251 -5.13 8.08 8.70
C PHE A 251 -4.39 6.74 8.72
N SER A 252 -3.47 6.57 7.79
CA SER A 252 -2.45 5.51 7.84
C SER A 252 -1.07 6.14 7.75
N VAL A 253 -0.11 5.54 8.45
CA VAL A 253 1.31 5.85 8.29
C VAL A 253 1.98 4.65 7.64
N VAL A 254 2.76 4.91 6.59
CA VAL A 254 3.55 3.89 5.89
C VAL A 254 5.01 4.24 6.05
N LEU A 255 5.82 3.29 6.53
CA LEU A 255 7.28 3.40 6.53
C LEU A 255 7.83 2.51 5.41
N ILE A 256 8.66 3.11 4.57
CA ILE A 256 9.23 2.48 3.37
C ILE A 256 10.75 2.57 3.44
N HIS A 257 11.43 1.48 3.15
CA HIS A 257 12.85 1.46 2.80
C HIS A 257 12.95 1.29 1.28
N GLU A 258 13.45 2.30 0.59
CA GLU A 258 13.51 2.37 -0.88
C GLU A 258 14.78 3.09 -1.35
N HIS A 259 15.07 3.05 -2.65
CA HIS A 259 16.24 3.72 -3.24
C HIS A 259 16.08 5.24 -3.26
N THR A 260 17.18 5.98 -3.24
CA THR A 260 17.11 7.44 -3.36
C THR A 260 16.77 7.87 -4.78
N VAL A 261 16.25 9.10 -4.92
CA VAL A 261 16.00 9.72 -6.23
C VAL A 261 17.27 9.75 -7.09
N GLU A 262 18.43 10.02 -6.49
CA GLU A 262 19.72 10.05 -7.19
C GLU A 262 20.12 8.65 -7.68
N ALA A 263 19.88 7.60 -6.90
CA ALA A 263 20.19 6.23 -7.30
C ALA A 263 19.35 5.79 -8.51
N ILE A 264 18.06 6.12 -8.51
CA ILE A 264 17.13 5.85 -9.62
C ILE A 264 17.53 6.64 -10.86
N SER A 265 17.70 7.96 -10.71
CA SER A 265 18.00 8.87 -11.83
C SER A 265 19.31 8.56 -12.53
N ASN A 266 20.30 8.03 -11.80
CA ASN A 266 21.60 7.62 -12.35
C ASN A 266 21.60 6.18 -12.89
N GLY A 267 20.46 5.48 -12.86
CA GLY A 267 20.33 4.09 -13.33
C GLY A 267 21.04 3.06 -12.45
N MET A 268 21.35 3.40 -11.20
CA MET A 268 21.97 2.49 -10.23
C MET A 268 20.94 1.57 -9.56
N ALA A 269 19.68 2.00 -9.52
CA ALA A 269 18.56 1.25 -8.96
C ALA A 269 17.28 1.51 -9.75
N GLY A 270 16.26 0.67 -9.53
CA GLY A 270 14.90 0.87 -10.04
C GLY A 270 14.01 1.56 -9.02
N LEU A 271 12.76 1.79 -9.41
CA LEU A 271 11.68 2.08 -8.45
C LEU A 271 11.37 0.81 -7.63
N GLY A 272 10.50 0.96 -6.63
CA GLY A 272 10.07 -0.13 -5.75
C GLY A 272 10.71 -0.08 -4.38
N THR A 273 10.33 -1.04 -3.56
CA THR A 273 10.63 -1.08 -2.13
C THR A 273 11.52 -2.25 -1.78
N ILE A 274 12.45 -1.99 -0.86
CA ILE A 274 13.24 -3.03 -0.19
C ILE A 274 12.44 -3.57 0.99
N GLY A 275 11.71 -2.70 1.70
CA GLY A 275 10.75 -3.08 2.73
C GLY A 275 9.67 -2.03 2.93
N THR A 276 8.47 -2.48 3.29
CA THR A 276 7.33 -1.59 3.58
C THR A 276 6.52 -2.15 4.74
N VAL A 277 6.05 -1.26 5.61
CA VAL A 277 5.11 -1.56 6.69
C VAL A 277 4.11 -0.42 6.86
N GLU A 278 2.86 -0.75 7.15
CA GLU A 278 1.78 0.20 7.40
C GLU A 278 1.21 0.00 8.81
N LEU A 279 0.84 1.10 9.45
CA LEU A 279 -0.07 1.15 10.60
C LEU A 279 -1.27 2.02 10.21
N ALA A 280 -2.46 1.46 10.31
CA ALA A 280 -3.70 2.13 9.93
C ALA A 280 -4.51 2.51 11.17
N PHE A 281 -4.94 3.77 11.25
CA PHE A 281 -5.86 4.29 12.26
C PHE A 281 -7.14 4.75 11.56
N ARG A 282 -8.06 3.81 11.34
CA ARG A 282 -9.29 4.02 10.57
C ARG A 282 -10.30 2.92 10.87
N THR A 283 -11.54 3.16 10.46
CA THR A 283 -12.55 2.12 10.49
C THR A 283 -12.28 1.06 9.41
N ILE A 284 -12.54 -0.21 9.73
CA ILE A 284 -12.49 -1.28 8.72
C ILE A 284 -13.80 -1.24 7.92
N ASP A 285 -13.71 -1.29 6.59
CA ASP A 285 -14.90 -1.45 5.75
C ASP A 285 -15.36 -2.91 5.86
N THR A 286 -16.14 -3.21 6.89
CA THR A 286 -16.91 -4.45 6.92
C THR A 286 -18.00 -4.30 5.87
N GLN A 287 -17.71 -4.71 4.63
CA GLN A 287 -18.73 -4.75 3.59
C GLN A 287 -19.95 -5.48 4.14
N ASP A 288 -21.05 -4.75 4.32
CA ASP A 288 -22.35 -5.33 4.62
C ASP A 288 -22.57 -6.46 3.61
N SER A 289 -22.89 -7.64 4.14
CA SER A 289 -23.01 -8.90 3.42
C SER A 289 -24.14 -8.86 2.38
N ASN A 290 -23.98 -8.10 1.31
CA ASN A 290 -24.79 -8.19 0.12
C ASN A 290 -24.12 -9.24 -0.77
N SER A 291 -24.87 -10.31 -1.08
CA SER A 291 -24.42 -11.51 -1.79
C SER A 291 -23.69 -11.28 -3.12
N ASN A 292 -23.77 -10.08 -3.67
CA ASN A 292 -23.14 -9.71 -4.94
C ASN A 292 -21.66 -9.32 -4.77
N SER A 293 -21.24 -8.78 -3.62
CA SER A 293 -19.82 -8.44 -3.39
C SER A 293 -18.98 -9.67 -3.07
N LEU A 294 -19.55 -10.62 -2.31
CA LEU A 294 -18.96 -11.95 -2.09
C LEU A 294 -18.82 -12.74 -3.40
N ALA A 295 -19.73 -12.58 -4.36
CA ALA A 295 -19.60 -13.19 -5.68
C ALA A 295 -18.45 -12.59 -6.49
N LEU A 296 -18.24 -11.27 -6.41
CA LEU A 296 -17.13 -10.57 -7.06
C LEU A 296 -15.78 -10.87 -6.39
N LEU A 297 -15.72 -10.92 -5.06
CA LEU A 297 -14.54 -11.34 -4.29
C LEU A 297 -14.22 -12.83 -4.52
N ALA A 298 -15.24 -13.70 -4.61
CA ALA A 298 -15.04 -15.11 -4.98
C ALA A 298 -14.62 -15.29 -6.44
N LEU A 299 -15.01 -14.39 -7.35
CA LEU A 299 -14.49 -14.35 -8.72
C LEU A 299 -13.05 -13.84 -8.77
N ALA A 300 -12.68 -12.85 -7.95
CA ALA A 300 -11.32 -12.34 -7.84
C ALA A 300 -10.37 -13.39 -7.23
N ALA A 301 -10.79 -14.10 -6.18
CA ALA A 301 -10.04 -15.20 -5.58
C ALA A 301 -10.06 -16.49 -6.44
N GLY A 302 -11.17 -16.76 -7.13
CA GLY A 302 -11.37 -17.96 -7.95
C GLY A 302 -10.71 -17.91 -9.32
N ALA A 303 -10.56 -16.73 -9.93
CA ALA A 303 -9.84 -16.56 -11.20
C ALA A 303 -8.36 -16.96 -11.09
N GLY A 304 -7.75 -16.78 -9.93
CA GLY A 304 -6.38 -17.25 -9.64
C GLY A 304 -6.24 -18.78 -9.73
N VAL A 305 -7.27 -19.53 -9.34
CA VAL A 305 -7.24 -21.01 -9.40
C VAL A 305 -7.43 -21.53 -10.83
N ILE A 306 -8.22 -20.84 -11.67
CA ILE A 306 -8.46 -21.25 -13.06
C ILE A 306 -7.22 -20.97 -13.95
N ALA A 307 -6.43 -19.95 -13.64
CA ALA A 307 -5.18 -19.64 -14.37
C ALA A 307 -4.06 -20.68 -14.14
N ILE A 308 -4.13 -21.47 -13.06
CA ILE A 308 -3.13 -22.50 -12.70
C ILE A 308 -3.46 -23.86 -13.34
N LEU A 309 -4.65 -24.04 -13.92
CA LEU A 309 -4.99 -25.28 -14.61
C LEU A 309 -4.33 -25.34 -15.99
N PRO A 310 -3.52 -26.38 -16.28
CA PRO A 310 -2.88 -26.51 -17.58
C PRO A 310 -3.93 -26.56 -18.68
N ARG A 311 -3.84 -25.64 -19.65
CA ARG A 311 -4.67 -25.65 -20.86
C ARG A 311 -4.51 -27.00 -21.54
N LYS A 312 -5.57 -27.80 -21.53
CA LYS A 312 -5.63 -29.09 -22.24
C LYS A 312 -5.52 -28.78 -23.74
N GLY A 313 -4.36 -29.12 -24.32
CA GLY A 313 -4.04 -28.84 -25.72
C GLY A 313 -5.13 -29.35 -26.67
N SER A 314 -5.66 -28.42 -27.48
CA SER A 314 -6.47 -28.71 -28.65
C SER A 314 -5.62 -29.47 -29.68
N LYS A 315 -5.86 -30.77 -29.84
CA LYS A 315 -5.33 -31.50 -30.99
C LYS A 315 -6.13 -31.08 -32.22
N TYR A 316 -5.47 -30.34 -33.11
CA TYR A 316 -5.91 -30.20 -34.49
C TYR A 316 -6.01 -31.58 -35.14
N SER A 317 -7.16 -31.86 -35.74
CA SER A 317 -7.39 -33.01 -36.61
C SER A 317 -6.65 -32.78 -37.93
N GLN A 318 -5.82 -33.75 -38.35
CA GLN A 318 -5.45 -33.91 -39.74
C GLN A 318 -6.30 -35.04 -40.32
N GLU A 319 -7.14 -34.70 -41.29
CA GLU A 319 -7.35 -35.47 -42.51
C GLU A 319 -6.96 -34.56 -43.69
#